data_AF-A0A6P0ZPT6-F1
#
_entry.id   AF-A0A6P0ZPT6-F1
#
_cell.length_a   1.000
_cell.length_b   1.000
_cell.length_c   1.000
_cell.angle_alpha   90.00
_cell.angle_beta   90.00
_cell.angle_gamma   90.00
#
_symmetry.space_group_name_H-M   'P 1'
#
loop_
_entity.id
_entity.type
_entity.pdbx_description
1 polymer ?
#
loop_
_entity_poly.entity_id
_entity_poly.type
_entity_poly.pdbx_seq_one_letter_code
_entity_poly.pdbx_strand_id
1 'polypeptide(L)'
;MLWVKLGQKAINRLIRCLDDPDRSVRISAAKALGKIGTEVAIDPLIKLLDDPDPSVGTSAADALGKIGIEMGIELLIKCLDNDNSYLRVMAAEALGEIGTDATIPKLINLLKNEEFAATLAATNDQDTFQKTIKALEASQKRYQFYKVIDNPTATPKPDPPKFITNQTIYILHLSDLHITTPDQAQNWSNQLAQDLKKDLEIPKLDALILSGDIANYSTPEEYKAAQQFLHNFRQDFPLDPKQIVLVPGNHDLNWTLSEDAYDLRDRTKDHDKLQDGDYIKVTDQVIRVRDETKYQQRFAHFSQFYQAIKGQPYPLDYHQQAIIDYFPDQNVLILGLNSAWQLDHHFKARASIHPGALSKAITEIRRNKDYRNCLKIAVWHHPLNSAGSDRIIDQGFIEQLAVAEFRFFLHGHIHKAETSLFRYDLSPGGRKLNGICAGTFGAPTLELRTGYPWQYNLLKINGNQLTVRTRRREEANGAWKPDSRWTQGPGEGAKDHYSIEL
;
A
#
# COMPACT_ATOMS: atom_id res chain seq x y z
N MET A 1 14.33 16.38 -8.81
CA MET A 1 14.12 17.39 -7.75
C MET A 1 13.43 18.69 -8.19
N LEU A 2 13.44 19.07 -9.48
CA LEU A 2 12.78 20.29 -9.96
C LEU A 2 11.26 20.14 -10.19
N TRP A 3 10.81 18.97 -10.69
CA TRP A 3 9.41 18.73 -11.08
C TRP A 3 8.46 18.47 -9.88
N VAL A 4 8.90 17.75 -8.83
CA VAL A 4 8.15 17.64 -7.56
C VAL A 4 8.06 18.99 -6.85
N LYS A 5 9.14 19.81 -6.91
CA LYS A 5 9.12 21.20 -6.42
C LYS A 5 8.19 22.09 -7.23
N LEU A 6 8.06 21.89 -8.55
CA LEU A 6 7.13 22.62 -9.42
C LEU A 6 5.67 22.25 -9.13
N GLY A 7 5.37 20.95 -8.93
CA GLY A 7 4.04 20.47 -8.54
C GLY A 7 3.61 20.97 -7.15
N GLN A 8 4.47 20.83 -6.13
CA GLN A 8 4.16 21.32 -4.78
C GLN A 8 4.08 22.85 -4.72
N LYS A 9 4.91 23.57 -5.47
CA LYS A 9 4.84 25.03 -5.57
C LYS A 9 3.57 25.48 -6.28
N ALA A 10 3.08 24.73 -7.25
CA ALA A 10 1.78 24.99 -7.88
C ALA A 10 0.62 24.74 -6.90
N ILE A 11 0.64 23.63 -6.15
CA ILE A 11 -0.37 23.34 -5.11
C ILE A 11 -0.37 24.42 -4.02
N ASN A 12 0.80 24.81 -3.52
CA ASN A 12 0.91 25.87 -2.50
C ASN A 12 0.45 27.24 -3.04
N ARG A 13 0.61 27.51 -4.34
CA ARG A 13 0.06 28.70 -4.98
C ARG A 13 -1.46 28.65 -5.07
N LEU A 14 -2.01 27.50 -5.46
CA LEU A 14 -3.45 27.29 -5.48
C LEU A 14 -4.06 27.41 -4.07
N ILE A 15 -3.40 26.89 -3.03
CA ILE A 15 -3.83 27.06 -1.64
C ILE A 15 -3.86 28.54 -1.25
N ARG A 16 -2.83 29.32 -1.61
CA ARG A 16 -2.84 30.78 -1.36
C ARG A 16 -3.95 31.51 -2.12
N CYS A 17 -4.31 31.03 -3.31
CA CYS A 17 -5.41 31.58 -4.09
C CYS A 17 -6.79 31.29 -3.47
N LEU A 18 -6.88 30.44 -2.44
CA LEU A 18 -8.11 30.29 -1.65
C LEU A 18 -8.38 31.51 -0.75
N ASP A 19 -7.38 32.36 -0.48
CA ASP A 19 -7.54 33.61 0.29
C ASP A 19 -7.59 34.86 -0.59
N ASP A 20 -7.74 34.70 -1.92
CA ASP A 20 -7.71 35.82 -2.86
C ASP A 20 -8.94 36.74 -2.69
N PRO A 21 -8.80 38.08 -2.79
CA PRO A 21 -9.94 38.99 -2.68
C PRO A 21 -11.02 38.74 -3.74
N ASP A 22 -10.68 38.24 -4.93
CA ASP A 22 -11.64 37.90 -5.98
C ASP A 22 -12.23 36.49 -5.77
N ARG A 23 -13.55 36.43 -5.55
CA ARG A 23 -14.31 35.18 -5.41
C ARG A 23 -14.10 34.20 -6.57
N SER A 24 -13.89 34.71 -7.79
CA SER A 24 -13.72 33.90 -8.99
C SER A 24 -12.40 33.14 -8.97
N VAL A 25 -11.37 33.75 -8.37
CA VAL A 25 -10.06 33.14 -8.15
C VAL A 25 -10.16 32.06 -7.07
N ARG A 26 -10.85 32.35 -5.96
CA ARG A 26 -11.09 31.36 -4.89
C ARG A 26 -11.85 30.12 -5.40
N ILE A 27 -12.93 30.32 -6.16
CA ILE A 27 -13.70 29.24 -6.81
C ILE A 27 -12.82 28.41 -7.75
N SER A 28 -12.01 29.06 -8.58
CA SER A 28 -11.15 28.38 -9.55
C SER A 28 -10.05 27.59 -8.87
N ALA A 29 -9.48 28.14 -7.79
CA ALA A 29 -8.50 27.47 -6.96
C ALA A 29 -9.08 26.23 -6.27
N ALA A 30 -10.28 26.35 -5.66
CA ALA A 30 -10.98 25.23 -5.04
C ALA A 30 -11.24 24.10 -6.05
N LYS A 31 -11.80 24.44 -7.22
CA LYS A 31 -12.04 23.47 -8.31
C LYS A 31 -10.76 22.81 -8.81
N ALA A 32 -9.67 23.56 -8.93
CA ALA A 32 -8.38 23.02 -9.35
C ALA A 32 -7.82 22.04 -8.30
N LEU A 33 -7.88 22.40 -7.01
CA LEU A 33 -7.44 21.53 -5.92
C LEU A 33 -8.29 20.25 -5.82
N GLY A 34 -9.60 20.36 -5.99
CA GLY A 34 -10.51 19.20 -6.07
C GLY A 34 -10.18 18.25 -7.22
N LYS A 35 -9.82 18.78 -8.40
CA LYS A 35 -9.34 17.95 -9.54
C LYS A 35 -7.97 17.33 -9.30
N ILE A 36 -7.11 18.00 -8.54
CA ILE A 36 -5.77 17.51 -8.20
C ILE A 36 -5.85 16.37 -7.19
N GLY A 37 -6.85 16.36 -6.30
CA GLY A 37 -7.07 15.23 -5.39
C GLY A 37 -6.04 15.13 -4.26
N THR A 38 -5.45 16.25 -3.82
CA THR A 38 -4.36 16.25 -2.82
C THR A 38 -4.86 16.51 -1.40
N GLU A 39 -4.41 15.69 -0.45
CA GLU A 39 -4.77 15.81 0.98
C GLU A 39 -4.32 17.13 1.61
N VAL A 40 -3.23 17.73 1.13
CA VAL A 40 -2.70 19.01 1.65
C VAL A 40 -3.70 20.16 1.43
N ALA A 41 -4.67 19.99 0.52
CA ALA A 41 -5.73 20.96 0.28
C ALA A 41 -6.92 20.83 1.23
N ILE A 42 -7.01 19.76 2.04
CA ILE A 42 -8.19 19.48 2.88
C ILE A 42 -8.40 20.60 3.92
N ASP A 43 -7.43 20.89 4.79
CA ASP A 43 -7.61 21.93 5.82
C ASP A 43 -7.88 23.33 5.24
N PRO A 44 -7.18 23.78 4.16
CA PRO A 44 -7.52 25.03 3.50
C PRO A 44 -8.93 25.05 2.89
N LEU A 45 -9.38 23.95 2.25
CA LEU A 45 -10.72 23.87 1.68
C LEU A 45 -11.80 23.81 2.76
N ILE A 46 -11.53 23.22 3.93
CA ILE A 46 -12.44 23.26 5.08
C ILE A 46 -12.63 24.68 5.57
N LYS A 47 -11.56 25.47 5.69
CA LYS A 47 -11.68 26.89 6.04
C LYS A 47 -12.50 27.66 5.01
N LEU A 48 -12.33 27.32 3.73
CA LEU A 48 -13.05 27.93 2.63
C LEU A 48 -14.55 27.59 2.59
N LEU A 49 -15.01 26.59 3.35
CA LEU A 49 -16.44 26.33 3.52
C LEU A 49 -17.15 27.50 4.24
N ASP A 50 -16.44 28.28 5.04
CA ASP A 50 -16.96 29.44 5.77
C ASP A 50 -16.72 30.78 5.02
N ASP A 51 -16.60 30.72 3.70
CA ASP A 51 -16.40 31.92 2.88
C ASP A 51 -17.67 32.81 2.87
N PRO A 52 -17.52 34.15 2.93
CA PRO A 52 -18.68 35.06 2.89
C PRO A 52 -19.47 35.01 1.57
N ASP A 53 -18.87 34.53 0.46
CA ASP A 53 -19.61 34.27 -0.78
C ASP A 53 -20.04 32.79 -0.84
N PRO A 54 -21.36 32.52 -0.91
CA PRO A 54 -21.83 31.15 -0.85
C PRO A 54 -21.33 30.24 -1.98
N SER A 55 -21.08 30.81 -3.16
CA SER A 55 -20.62 30.08 -4.34
C SER A 55 -19.20 29.52 -4.15
N VAL A 56 -18.41 30.17 -3.31
CA VAL A 56 -17.05 29.75 -2.93
C VAL A 56 -17.14 28.56 -1.98
N GLY A 57 -17.99 28.63 -0.96
CA GLY A 57 -18.26 27.52 -0.03
C GLY A 57 -18.75 26.26 -0.76
N THR A 58 -19.69 26.39 -1.70
CA THR A 58 -20.13 25.25 -2.53
C THR A 58 -18.99 24.65 -3.37
N SER A 59 -18.09 25.49 -3.90
CA SER A 59 -16.95 25.00 -4.68
C SER A 59 -15.91 24.28 -3.80
N ALA A 60 -15.77 24.68 -2.53
CA ALA A 60 -14.94 24.00 -1.56
C ALA A 60 -15.52 22.64 -1.15
N ALA A 61 -16.84 22.56 -0.96
CA ALA A 61 -17.57 21.32 -0.71
C ALA A 61 -17.39 20.30 -1.85
N ASP A 62 -17.62 20.73 -3.11
CA ASP A 62 -17.42 19.91 -4.31
C ASP A 62 -15.96 19.44 -4.44
N ALA A 63 -15.00 20.31 -4.08
CA ALA A 63 -13.58 19.96 -4.09
C ALA A 63 -13.21 18.92 -3.02
N LEU A 64 -13.73 19.06 -1.79
CA LEU A 64 -13.54 18.09 -0.71
C LEU A 64 -14.15 16.72 -1.06
N GLY A 65 -15.32 16.72 -1.70
CA GLY A 65 -15.96 15.48 -2.16
C GLY A 65 -15.14 14.72 -3.21
N LYS A 66 -14.39 15.44 -4.06
CA LYS A 66 -13.53 14.86 -5.10
C LYS A 66 -12.18 14.33 -4.58
N ILE A 67 -11.67 14.85 -3.46
CA ILE A 67 -10.37 14.43 -2.89
C ILE A 67 -10.48 13.07 -2.19
N GLY A 68 -11.61 12.80 -1.50
CA GLY A 68 -11.99 11.49 -0.95
C GLY A 68 -11.13 10.93 0.21
N ILE A 69 -11.56 9.99 1.07
CA ILE A 69 -12.90 9.51 1.45
C ILE A 69 -12.96 9.22 2.98
N GLU A 70 -11.86 9.17 3.74
CA GLU A 70 -11.94 8.85 5.18
C GLU A 70 -11.77 10.06 6.11
N MET A 71 -10.65 10.78 6.03
CA MET A 71 -10.41 11.98 6.85
C MET A 71 -11.35 13.14 6.50
N GLY A 72 -11.62 13.37 5.21
CA GLY A 72 -12.54 14.43 4.78
C GLY A 72 -13.97 14.21 5.26
N ILE A 73 -14.44 12.95 5.32
CA ILE A 73 -15.78 12.61 5.80
C ILE A 73 -15.88 12.84 7.31
N GLU A 74 -14.87 12.44 8.09
CA GLU A 74 -14.88 12.67 9.54
C GLU A 74 -14.84 14.16 9.89
N LEU A 75 -14.12 14.96 9.11
CA LEU A 75 -14.07 16.41 9.28
C LEU A 75 -15.38 17.08 8.86
N LEU A 76 -15.98 16.69 7.73
CA LEU A 76 -17.30 17.18 7.32
C LEU A 76 -18.39 16.80 8.34
N ILE A 77 -18.32 15.62 8.96
CA ILE A 77 -19.22 15.24 10.05
C ILE A 77 -19.04 16.15 11.27
N LYS A 78 -17.80 16.50 11.64
CA LYS A 78 -17.56 17.48 12.71
C LYS A 78 -18.11 18.86 12.36
N CYS A 79 -18.04 19.27 11.09
CA CYS A 79 -18.61 20.53 10.62
C CYS A 79 -20.15 20.58 10.70
N LEU A 80 -20.83 19.43 10.78
CA LEU A 80 -22.28 19.40 11.05
C LEU A 80 -22.63 19.87 12.47
N ASP A 81 -21.70 19.77 13.42
CA ASP A 81 -21.89 20.19 14.82
C ASP A 81 -21.26 21.57 15.12
N ASN A 82 -21.06 22.37 14.08
CA ASN A 82 -20.47 23.71 14.22
C ASN A 82 -21.55 24.76 14.54
N ASP A 83 -21.22 25.77 15.35
CA ASP A 83 -22.14 26.87 15.70
C ASP A 83 -22.61 27.68 14.46
N ASN A 84 -21.80 27.71 13.40
CA ASN A 84 -22.11 28.40 12.16
C ASN A 84 -23.09 27.59 11.28
N SER A 85 -24.34 28.06 11.20
CA SER A 85 -25.39 27.46 10.38
C SER A 85 -25.03 27.27 8.92
N TYR A 86 -24.27 28.21 8.33
CA TYR A 86 -23.87 28.12 6.94
C TYR A 86 -22.89 26.97 6.70
N LEU A 87 -21.95 26.78 7.64
CA LEU A 87 -20.98 25.68 7.59
C LEU A 87 -21.65 24.31 7.76
N ARG A 88 -22.66 24.21 8.63
CA ARG A 88 -23.46 22.98 8.80
C ARG A 88 -24.19 22.61 7.50
N VAL A 89 -24.84 23.59 6.87
CA VAL A 89 -25.56 23.43 5.60
C VAL A 89 -24.63 22.94 4.49
N MET A 90 -23.45 23.57 4.33
CA MET A 90 -22.47 23.19 3.32
C MET A 90 -21.87 21.81 3.58
N ALA A 91 -21.64 21.45 4.85
CA ALA A 91 -21.15 20.12 5.21
C ALA A 91 -22.18 19.03 4.89
N ALA A 92 -23.48 19.28 5.11
CA ALA A 92 -24.56 18.35 4.76
C ALA A 92 -24.66 18.14 3.24
N GLU A 93 -24.52 19.21 2.45
CA GLU A 93 -24.48 19.11 0.97
C GLU A 93 -23.27 18.33 0.49
N ALA A 94 -22.07 18.64 1.01
CA ALA A 94 -20.84 17.94 0.68
C ALA A 94 -20.95 16.42 0.94
N LEU A 95 -21.50 16.04 2.10
CA LEU A 95 -21.72 14.63 2.45
C LEU A 95 -22.73 13.94 1.53
N GLY A 96 -23.77 14.66 1.09
CA GLY A 96 -24.74 14.16 0.11
C GLY A 96 -24.18 13.98 -1.30
N GLU A 97 -23.27 14.86 -1.73
CA GLU A 97 -22.58 14.72 -3.01
C GLU A 97 -21.59 13.53 -2.99
N ILE A 98 -20.88 13.34 -1.87
CA ILE A 98 -19.94 12.23 -1.63
C ILE A 98 -20.66 10.87 -1.71
N GLY A 99 -21.75 10.69 -0.95
CA GLY A 99 -22.67 9.56 -1.08
C GLY A 99 -22.04 8.15 -1.12
N THR A 100 -21.09 7.86 -0.22
CA THR A 100 -20.47 6.52 -0.08
C THR A 100 -21.11 5.69 1.03
N ASP A 101 -20.99 4.36 0.98
CA ASP A 101 -21.54 3.42 1.99
C ASP A 101 -21.13 3.77 3.43
N ALA A 102 -19.92 4.32 3.60
CA ALA A 102 -19.37 4.71 4.90
C ALA A 102 -20.06 5.93 5.54
N THR A 103 -20.77 6.75 4.75
CA THR A 103 -21.48 7.95 5.24
C THR A 103 -22.82 7.61 5.86
N ILE A 104 -23.48 6.54 5.41
CA ILE A 104 -24.87 6.22 5.79
C ILE A 104 -25.02 5.91 7.28
N PRO A 105 -24.22 5.01 7.90
CA PRO A 105 -24.33 4.76 9.34
C PRO A 105 -23.99 6.00 10.18
N LYS A 106 -23.04 6.82 9.70
CA LYS A 106 -22.58 8.03 10.40
C LYS A 106 -23.64 9.14 10.37
N LEU A 107 -24.28 9.38 9.23
CA LEU A 107 -25.39 10.34 9.09
C LEU A 107 -26.63 9.91 9.89
N ILE A 108 -26.96 8.61 9.89
CA ILE A 108 -28.07 8.06 10.69
C ILE A 108 -27.81 8.23 12.20
N ASN A 109 -26.59 7.92 12.67
CA ASN A 109 -26.25 8.07 14.08
C ASN A 109 -26.25 9.54 14.52
N LEU A 110 -25.83 10.45 13.65
CA LEU A 110 -25.89 11.88 13.92
C LEU A 110 -27.34 12.37 14.07
N LEU A 111 -28.24 11.98 13.16
CA LEU A 111 -29.67 12.35 13.25
C LEU A 111 -30.38 11.72 14.47
N LYS A 112 -29.86 10.60 14.99
CA LYS A 112 -30.37 9.95 16.20
C LYS A 112 -29.81 10.53 17.50
N ASN A 113 -28.79 11.40 17.42
CA ASN A 113 -28.24 12.06 18.59
C ASN A 113 -29.26 13.11 19.08
N GLU A 114 -29.81 12.90 20.28
CA GLU A 114 -30.82 13.77 20.89
C GLU A 114 -30.33 15.20 21.11
N GLU A 115 -29.03 15.40 21.37
CA GLU A 115 -28.41 16.71 21.53
C GLU A 115 -28.33 17.47 20.20
N PHE A 116 -27.94 16.78 19.12
CA PHE A 116 -27.92 17.34 17.77
C PHE A 116 -29.34 17.66 17.26
N ALA A 117 -30.29 16.76 17.50
CA ALA A 117 -31.69 16.96 17.16
C ALA A 117 -32.32 18.14 17.95
N ALA A 118 -31.95 18.30 19.23
CA ALA A 118 -32.35 19.45 20.05
C ALA A 118 -31.74 20.76 19.54
N THR A 119 -30.47 20.77 19.11
CA THR A 119 -29.80 21.94 18.53
C THR A 119 -30.44 22.38 17.21
N LEU A 120 -30.79 21.45 16.32
CA LEU A 120 -31.51 21.75 15.08
C LEU A 120 -32.92 22.31 15.34
N ALA A 121 -33.62 21.77 16.35
CA ALA A 121 -34.93 22.25 16.77
C ALA A 121 -34.88 23.65 17.43
N ALA A 122 -33.83 23.93 18.22
CA ALA A 122 -33.65 25.20 18.91
C ALA A 122 -33.19 26.34 17.99
N THR A 123 -32.44 26.02 16.93
CA THR A 123 -31.89 27.01 15.97
C THR A 123 -32.79 27.29 14.77
N ASN A 124 -33.93 26.60 14.66
CA ASN A 124 -34.82 26.65 13.48
C ASN A 124 -34.07 26.37 12.17
N ASP A 125 -32.97 25.60 12.24
CA ASP A 125 -32.07 25.29 11.12
C ASP A 125 -32.64 24.15 10.26
N GLN A 126 -33.78 24.47 9.66
CA GLN A 126 -34.55 23.55 8.83
C GLN A 126 -33.82 23.24 7.52
N ASP A 127 -32.91 24.11 7.06
CA ASP A 127 -32.12 23.91 5.83
C ASP A 127 -31.08 22.81 6.01
N THR A 128 -30.33 22.79 7.13
CA THR A 128 -29.39 21.70 7.43
C THR A 128 -30.14 20.37 7.52
N PHE A 129 -31.25 20.31 8.25
CA PHE A 129 -32.05 19.09 8.39
C PHE A 129 -32.56 18.58 7.03
N GLN A 130 -33.14 19.46 6.21
CA GLN A 130 -33.64 19.09 4.88
C GLN A 130 -32.51 18.63 3.95
N LYS A 131 -31.33 19.25 4.01
CA LYS A 131 -30.18 18.86 3.20
C LYS A 131 -29.56 17.55 3.67
N THR A 132 -29.53 17.27 4.98
CA THR A 132 -29.13 15.95 5.50
C THR A 132 -30.12 14.85 5.08
N ILE A 133 -31.42 15.11 5.11
CA ILE A 133 -32.44 14.17 4.59
C ILE A 133 -32.26 13.97 3.08
N LYS A 134 -32.09 15.05 2.31
CA LYS A 134 -31.86 14.97 0.86
C LYS A 134 -30.55 14.25 0.52
N ALA A 135 -29.51 14.38 1.34
CA ALA A 135 -28.26 13.62 1.21
C ALA A 135 -28.50 12.11 1.42
N LEU A 136 -29.30 11.74 2.43
CA LEU A 136 -29.72 10.36 2.66
C LEU A 136 -30.59 9.83 1.52
N GLU A 137 -31.56 10.60 1.04
CA GLU A 137 -32.43 10.24 -0.08
C GLU A 137 -31.66 10.13 -1.40
N ALA A 138 -30.73 11.04 -1.67
CA ALA A 138 -29.86 10.99 -2.86
C ALA A 138 -28.94 9.77 -2.82
N SER A 139 -28.40 9.44 -1.65
CA SER A 139 -27.68 8.19 -1.44
C SER A 139 -28.61 7.01 -1.73
N GLN A 140 -29.76 6.93 -1.05
CA GLN A 140 -30.76 5.86 -1.25
C GLN A 140 -31.24 5.73 -2.71
N LYS A 141 -31.39 6.84 -3.43
CA LYS A 141 -31.81 6.89 -4.84
C LYS A 141 -30.69 6.51 -5.81
N ARG A 142 -29.42 6.83 -5.54
CA ARG A 142 -28.27 6.24 -6.25
C ARG A 142 -28.27 4.72 -6.12
N TYR A 143 -28.75 4.19 -5.00
CA TYR A 143 -28.94 2.76 -4.78
C TYR A 143 -30.28 2.19 -5.30
N GLN A 144 -31.27 2.99 -5.74
CA GLN A 144 -32.55 2.48 -6.27
C GLN A 144 -32.45 1.76 -7.63
N PHE A 145 -31.33 1.87 -8.36
CA PHE A 145 -31.05 1.01 -9.52
C PHE A 145 -30.60 -0.40 -9.13
N TYR A 146 -30.31 -0.64 -7.86
CA TYR A 146 -30.25 -1.97 -7.28
C TYR A 146 -31.61 -2.28 -6.66
N LYS A 147 -32.48 -2.95 -7.43
CA LYS A 147 -33.55 -3.73 -6.79
C LYS A 147 -32.87 -4.63 -5.75
N VAL A 148 -33.34 -4.56 -4.51
CA VAL A 148 -33.18 -5.65 -3.55
C VAL A 148 -33.93 -6.84 -4.17
N ILE A 149 -33.24 -7.57 -5.05
CA ILE A 149 -33.39 -9.02 -5.09
C ILE A 149 -33.25 -9.41 -3.64
N ASP A 150 -34.24 -10.11 -3.06
CA ASP A 150 -34.14 -10.66 -1.70
C ASP A 150 -32.69 -10.94 -1.42
N ASN A 151 -32.01 -10.10 -0.60
CA ASN A 151 -30.58 -10.26 -0.40
C ASN A 151 -30.50 -11.67 0.15
N PRO A 152 -29.98 -12.68 -0.58
CA PRO A 152 -29.66 -13.92 0.08
C PRO A 152 -28.66 -13.43 1.11
N THR A 153 -29.04 -13.44 2.40
CA THR A 153 -28.18 -12.99 3.50
C THR A 153 -26.82 -13.54 3.16
N ALA A 154 -25.90 -12.67 2.72
CA ALA A 154 -24.67 -13.15 2.12
C ALA A 154 -24.02 -13.91 3.26
N THR A 155 -24.04 -15.24 3.17
CA THR A 155 -23.53 -16.07 4.25
C THR A 155 -22.09 -15.65 4.41
N PRO A 156 -21.72 -15.06 5.56
CA PRO A 156 -20.41 -14.51 5.73
C PRO A 156 -19.39 -15.55 5.34
N LYS A 157 -18.43 -15.22 4.49
CA LYS A 157 -17.40 -16.21 4.16
C LYS A 157 -16.52 -16.30 5.40
N PRO A 158 -16.52 -17.44 6.10
CA PRO A 158 -15.73 -17.55 7.31
C PRO A 158 -14.25 -17.38 6.95
N ASP A 159 -13.50 -16.89 7.93
CA ASP A 159 -12.05 -17.03 7.91
C ASP A 159 -11.67 -18.50 7.58
N PRO A 160 -10.59 -18.73 6.82
CA PRO A 160 -10.12 -20.09 6.55
C PRO A 160 -9.96 -20.92 7.84
N PRO A 161 -9.98 -22.27 7.76
CA PRO A 161 -9.72 -23.13 8.91
C PRO A 161 -8.36 -22.84 9.53
N LYS A 162 -8.28 -22.81 10.88
CA LYS A 162 -7.04 -22.51 11.61
C LYS A 162 -5.88 -23.38 11.10
N PHE A 163 -4.77 -22.74 10.76
CA PHE A 163 -3.55 -23.47 10.47
C PHE A 163 -2.91 -23.89 11.80
N ILE A 164 -2.62 -25.18 11.97
CA ILE A 164 -1.98 -25.72 13.17
C ILE A 164 -0.75 -26.52 12.76
N THR A 165 0.40 -26.11 13.25
CA THR A 165 1.67 -26.83 13.07
C THR A 165 2.16 -27.43 14.38
N ASN A 166 2.67 -28.66 14.32
CA ASN A 166 3.30 -29.34 15.45
C ASN A 166 4.78 -28.97 15.62
N GLN A 167 5.37 -28.30 14.63
CA GLN A 167 6.73 -27.77 14.69
C GLN A 167 6.71 -26.25 14.76
N THR A 168 7.72 -25.68 15.42
CA THR A 168 7.96 -24.24 15.35
C THR A 168 8.64 -23.90 14.03
N ILE A 169 8.08 -22.94 13.31
CA ILE A 169 8.60 -22.44 12.03
C ILE A 169 9.17 -21.04 12.24
N TYR A 170 10.38 -20.79 11.75
CA TYR A 170 11.03 -19.47 11.78
C TYR A 170 11.20 -18.92 10.36
N ILE A 171 10.61 -17.76 10.11
CA ILE A 171 10.71 -17.06 8.82
C ILE A 171 11.36 -15.69 9.08
N LEU A 172 12.47 -15.41 8.41
CA LEU A 172 13.09 -14.09 8.43
C LEU A 172 12.48 -13.23 7.32
N HIS A 173 11.95 -12.06 7.66
CA HIS A 173 11.40 -11.10 6.71
C HIS A 173 12.26 -9.83 6.71
N LEU A 174 12.98 -9.64 5.61
CA LEU A 174 13.73 -8.43 5.32
C LEU A 174 13.07 -7.68 4.16
N SER A 175 13.20 -6.37 4.17
CA SER A 175 12.76 -5.48 3.10
C SER A 175 13.70 -4.29 3.01
N ASP A 176 13.78 -3.67 1.83
CA ASP A 176 14.53 -2.43 1.62
C ASP A 176 15.98 -2.62 2.10
N LEU A 177 16.64 -3.60 1.48
CA LEU A 177 17.98 -4.03 1.80
C LEU A 177 19.01 -2.99 1.34
N HIS A 178 18.82 -2.38 0.15
CA HIS A 178 19.69 -1.37 -0.47
C HIS A 178 21.19 -1.68 -0.33
N ILE A 179 21.59 -2.92 -0.57
CA ILE A 179 23.02 -3.28 -0.53
C ILE A 179 23.71 -2.75 -1.78
N THR A 180 24.79 -2.00 -1.57
CA THR A 180 25.55 -1.37 -2.64
C THR A 180 27.01 -1.80 -2.70
N THR A 181 27.59 -2.25 -1.58
CA THR A 181 29.02 -2.60 -1.51
C THR A 181 29.28 -3.97 -0.88
N PRO A 182 30.39 -4.66 -1.24
CA PRO A 182 30.80 -5.89 -0.57
C PRO A 182 31.04 -5.72 0.94
N ASP A 183 31.52 -4.55 1.39
CA ASP A 183 31.73 -4.27 2.81
C ASP A 183 30.41 -4.20 3.57
N GLN A 184 29.37 -3.57 2.99
CA GLN A 184 28.01 -3.60 3.55
C GLN A 184 27.50 -5.03 3.63
N ALA A 185 27.66 -5.80 2.54
CA ALA A 185 27.25 -7.19 2.48
C ALA A 185 27.90 -8.03 3.59
N GLN A 186 29.20 -7.88 3.82
CA GLN A 186 29.94 -8.59 4.86
C GLN A 186 29.53 -8.16 6.27
N ASN A 187 29.44 -6.85 6.52
CA ASN A 187 29.13 -6.33 7.85
C ASN A 187 27.69 -6.65 8.25
N TRP A 188 26.73 -6.43 7.35
CA TRP A 188 25.32 -6.61 7.65
C TRP A 188 24.92 -8.08 7.74
N SER A 189 25.52 -8.98 6.94
CA SER A 189 25.28 -10.42 7.10
C SER A 189 25.75 -10.90 8.47
N ASN A 190 26.91 -10.43 8.93
CA ASN A 190 27.47 -10.81 10.23
C ASN A 190 26.65 -10.26 11.40
N GLN A 191 26.25 -8.98 11.33
CA GLN A 191 25.42 -8.36 12.37
C GLN A 191 24.06 -9.05 12.50
N LEU A 192 23.42 -9.38 11.36
CA LEU A 192 22.17 -10.11 11.35
C LEU A 192 22.34 -11.53 11.91
N ALA A 193 23.37 -12.25 11.47
CA ALA A 193 23.65 -13.59 11.98
C ALA A 193 23.94 -13.59 13.49
N GLN A 194 24.68 -12.60 13.98
CA GLN A 194 24.96 -12.41 15.40
C GLN A 194 23.67 -12.19 16.19
N ASP A 195 22.77 -11.32 15.72
CA ASP A 195 21.50 -11.05 16.40
C ASP A 195 20.65 -12.32 16.52
N LEU A 196 20.50 -13.03 15.40
CA LEU A 196 19.69 -14.25 15.34
C LEU A 196 20.28 -15.37 16.20
N LYS A 197 21.61 -15.58 16.18
CA LYS A 197 22.27 -16.68 16.92
C LYS A 197 22.51 -16.38 18.40
N LYS A 198 22.84 -15.12 18.75
CA LYS A 198 23.31 -14.77 20.09
C LYS A 198 22.27 -14.08 20.94
N ASP A 199 21.47 -13.17 20.37
CA ASP A 199 20.46 -12.45 21.15
C ASP A 199 19.10 -13.14 21.09
N LEU A 200 18.68 -13.56 19.90
CA LEU A 200 17.41 -14.28 19.72
C LEU A 200 17.54 -15.79 19.91
N GLU A 201 18.76 -16.32 19.86
CA GLU A 201 19.09 -17.75 20.03
C GLU A 201 18.19 -18.69 19.20
N ILE A 202 17.88 -18.31 17.96
CA ILE A 202 17.01 -19.15 17.13
C ILE A 202 17.74 -20.43 16.71
N PRO A 203 17.07 -21.60 16.74
CA PRO A 203 17.72 -22.87 16.44
C PRO A 203 17.96 -23.08 14.95
N LYS A 204 17.12 -22.50 14.10
CA LYS A 204 17.16 -22.61 12.64
C LYS A 204 16.35 -21.49 11.99
N LEU A 205 16.49 -21.39 10.67
CA LEU A 205 15.60 -20.64 9.79
C LEU A 205 14.95 -21.61 8.80
N ASP A 206 13.64 -21.51 8.63
CA ASP A 206 12.88 -22.32 7.68
C ASP A 206 12.64 -21.60 6.34
N ALA A 207 12.60 -20.26 6.36
CA ALA A 207 12.55 -19.44 5.15
C ALA A 207 13.15 -18.04 5.37
N LEU A 208 13.65 -17.45 4.28
CA LEU A 208 14.04 -16.04 4.16
C LEU A 208 13.18 -15.39 3.08
N ILE A 209 12.61 -14.24 3.40
CA ILE A 209 11.78 -13.44 2.49
C ILE A 209 12.43 -12.08 2.33
N LEU A 210 12.76 -11.69 1.08
CA LEU A 210 13.16 -10.35 0.68
C LEU A 210 12.02 -9.69 -0.10
N SER A 211 11.30 -8.76 0.54
CA SER A 211 10.10 -8.11 -0.02
C SER A 211 10.40 -6.81 -0.78
N GLY A 212 11.41 -6.83 -1.65
CA GLY A 212 11.77 -5.71 -2.54
C GLY A 212 12.90 -4.81 -2.05
N ASP A 213 13.34 -3.96 -2.97
CA ASP A 213 14.44 -3.01 -2.86
C ASP A 213 15.73 -3.66 -2.35
N ILE A 214 16.15 -4.68 -3.10
CA ILE A 214 17.38 -5.43 -2.80
C ILE A 214 18.61 -4.56 -3.13
N ALA A 215 18.58 -3.94 -4.32
CA ALA A 215 19.59 -2.99 -4.80
C ALA A 215 19.07 -1.54 -4.68
N ASN A 216 19.92 -0.55 -4.96
CA ASN A 216 19.52 0.86 -4.90
C ASN A 216 19.31 1.48 -6.29
N TYR A 217 20.08 1.07 -7.30
CA TYR A 217 19.98 1.56 -8.67
C TYR A 217 19.83 0.43 -9.69
N SER A 218 19.69 -0.82 -9.21
CA SER A 218 19.65 -2.02 -10.02
C SER A 218 20.87 -2.12 -10.95
N THR A 219 22.09 -2.12 -10.39
CA THR A 219 23.34 -2.38 -11.14
C THR A 219 23.88 -3.80 -10.90
N PRO A 220 24.68 -4.36 -11.83
CA PRO A 220 25.32 -5.66 -11.63
C PRO A 220 26.21 -5.72 -10.38
N GLU A 221 26.89 -4.62 -10.03
CA GLU A 221 27.77 -4.52 -8.86
C GLU A 221 26.99 -4.61 -7.55
N GLU A 222 25.85 -3.90 -7.46
CA GLU A 222 24.95 -3.96 -6.30
C GLU A 222 24.42 -5.37 -6.10
N TYR A 223 23.97 -6.02 -7.19
CA TYR A 223 23.49 -7.40 -7.11
C TYR A 223 24.59 -8.41 -6.79
N LYS A 224 25.85 -8.16 -7.19
CA LYS A 224 26.98 -8.97 -6.74
C LYS A 224 27.22 -8.83 -5.23
N ALA A 225 27.08 -7.62 -4.68
CA ALA A 225 27.13 -7.41 -3.23
C ALA A 225 25.94 -8.08 -2.52
N ALA A 226 24.72 -8.00 -3.07
CA ALA A 226 23.56 -8.71 -2.52
C ALA A 226 23.72 -10.24 -2.55
N GLN A 227 24.34 -10.79 -3.60
CA GLN A 227 24.71 -12.21 -3.66
C GLN A 227 25.71 -12.57 -2.56
N GLN A 228 26.73 -11.72 -2.34
CA GLN A 228 27.70 -11.92 -1.26
C GLN A 228 27.02 -11.92 0.11
N PHE A 229 26.08 -11.01 0.34
CA PHE A 229 25.31 -10.95 1.59
C PHE A 229 24.57 -12.27 1.85
N LEU A 230 23.83 -12.76 0.86
CA LEU A 230 23.10 -14.03 0.97
C LEU A 230 24.04 -15.22 1.12
N HIS A 231 25.16 -15.23 0.40
CA HIS A 231 26.17 -16.28 0.52
C HIS A 231 26.76 -16.35 1.93
N ASN A 232 27.17 -15.19 2.48
CA ASN A 232 27.71 -15.07 3.83
C ASN A 232 26.68 -15.49 4.87
N PHE A 233 25.46 -14.94 4.78
CA PHE A 233 24.38 -15.25 5.72
C PHE A 233 24.05 -16.75 5.75
N ARG A 234 24.08 -17.43 4.60
CA ARG A 234 23.83 -18.87 4.48
C ARG A 234 24.91 -19.76 5.09
N GLN A 235 26.11 -19.24 5.35
CA GLN A 235 27.11 -19.98 6.12
C GLN A 235 26.66 -20.14 7.58
N ASP A 236 25.96 -19.14 8.10
CA ASP A 236 25.45 -19.15 9.46
C ASP A 236 24.09 -19.82 9.58
N PHE A 237 23.21 -19.59 8.60
CA PHE A 237 21.87 -20.16 8.51
C PHE A 237 21.67 -20.87 7.17
N PRO A 238 22.01 -22.17 7.08
CA PRO A 238 21.85 -22.93 5.85
C PRO A 238 20.39 -22.92 5.38
N LEU A 239 20.17 -22.36 4.19
CA LEU A 239 18.88 -22.30 3.52
C LEU A 239 19.05 -22.83 2.10
N ASP A 240 18.14 -23.70 1.67
CA ASP A 240 18.05 -24.09 0.27
C ASP A 240 17.54 -22.92 -0.57
N PRO A 241 17.92 -22.83 -1.87
CA PRO A 241 17.37 -21.83 -2.78
C PRO A 241 15.84 -21.74 -2.78
N LYS A 242 15.15 -22.86 -2.58
CA LYS A 242 13.68 -22.89 -2.49
C LYS A 242 13.17 -22.12 -1.28
N GLN A 243 13.91 -22.11 -0.17
CA GLN A 243 13.62 -21.41 1.10
C GLN A 243 13.90 -19.91 1.06
N ILE A 244 14.37 -19.37 -0.07
CA ILE A 244 14.62 -17.95 -0.26
C ILE A 244 13.59 -17.40 -1.23
N VAL A 245 12.69 -16.57 -0.73
CA VAL A 245 11.66 -15.87 -1.51
C VAL A 245 12.17 -14.48 -1.85
N LEU A 246 12.16 -14.14 -3.14
CA LEU A 246 12.68 -12.88 -3.66
C LEU A 246 11.57 -12.19 -4.46
N VAL A 247 11.23 -10.97 -4.06
CA VAL A 247 10.28 -10.11 -4.76
C VAL A 247 10.99 -8.80 -5.09
N PRO A 248 10.85 -8.23 -6.30
CA PRO A 248 11.46 -6.95 -6.64
C PRO A 248 10.66 -5.75 -6.07
N GLY A 249 11.37 -4.68 -5.76
CA GLY A 249 10.81 -3.35 -5.49
C GLY A 249 11.07 -2.35 -6.63
N ASN A 250 10.88 -1.06 -6.37
CA ASN A 250 11.11 -0.01 -7.37
C ASN A 250 12.59 0.33 -7.58
N HIS A 251 13.47 0.07 -6.61
CA HIS A 251 14.91 0.20 -6.78
C HIS A 251 15.55 -1.01 -7.49
N ASP A 252 14.82 -2.12 -7.60
CA ASP A 252 15.20 -3.28 -8.42
C ASP A 252 14.85 -3.12 -9.92
N LEU A 253 14.17 -2.03 -10.26
CA LEU A 253 13.88 -1.62 -11.63
C LEU A 253 15.00 -0.69 -12.12
N ASN A 254 15.66 -1.06 -13.21
CA ASN A 254 16.69 -0.23 -13.81
C ASN A 254 16.07 0.97 -14.58
N TRP A 255 16.20 2.17 -14.02
CA TRP A 255 15.62 3.40 -14.56
C TRP A 255 16.20 3.83 -15.91
N THR A 256 17.44 3.45 -16.22
CA THR A 256 18.10 3.76 -17.51
C THR A 256 17.53 2.87 -18.61
N LEU A 257 17.52 1.55 -18.40
CA LEU A 257 16.85 0.60 -19.31
C LEU A 257 15.37 0.95 -19.49
N SER A 258 14.75 1.52 -18.45
CA SER A 258 13.39 2.02 -18.51
C SER A 258 13.21 3.25 -19.39
N GLU A 259 14.18 4.14 -19.46
CA GLU A 259 14.15 5.30 -20.34
C GLU A 259 14.44 4.89 -21.79
N ASP A 260 15.43 4.02 -21.99
CA ASP A 260 15.85 3.51 -23.30
C ASP A 260 14.79 2.66 -24.01
N ALA A 261 13.76 2.22 -23.27
CA ALA A 261 12.60 1.53 -23.80
C ALA A 261 11.62 2.43 -24.56
N TYR A 262 11.86 3.75 -24.63
CA TYR A 262 10.97 4.70 -25.27
C TYR A 262 11.63 5.37 -26.49
N ASP A 263 11.13 5.06 -27.69
CA ASP A 263 11.64 5.62 -28.94
C ASP A 263 10.85 6.88 -29.35
N LEU A 264 11.55 7.93 -29.78
CA LEU A 264 10.95 9.18 -30.25
C LEU A 264 10.40 9.02 -31.68
N ARG A 265 9.13 9.36 -31.92
CA ARG A 265 8.44 9.22 -33.22
C ARG A 265 7.57 10.42 -33.57
N ASP A 266 7.40 10.66 -34.87
CA ASP A 266 6.46 11.67 -35.39
C ASP A 266 5.02 11.21 -35.13
N ARG A 267 4.23 12.06 -34.46
CA ARG A 267 2.84 11.76 -34.11
C ARG A 267 1.96 11.50 -35.34
N THR A 268 2.27 12.15 -36.47
CA THR A 268 1.53 11.99 -37.72
C THR A 268 1.65 10.61 -38.35
N LYS A 269 2.65 9.83 -37.94
CA LYS A 269 2.88 8.47 -38.44
C LYS A 269 2.18 7.38 -37.62
N ASP A 270 1.67 7.70 -36.42
CA ASP A 270 1.21 6.72 -35.43
C ASP A 270 -0.24 6.95 -34.93
N HIS A 271 -1.08 7.67 -35.70
CA HIS A 271 -2.41 8.13 -35.25
C HIS A 271 -3.38 7.04 -34.75
N ASP A 272 -3.30 5.80 -35.26
CA ASP A 272 -4.35 4.77 -35.06
C ASP A 272 -3.92 3.58 -34.17
N LYS A 273 -2.72 3.60 -33.56
CA LYS A 273 -2.16 2.42 -32.85
C LYS A 273 -1.75 2.64 -31.39
N LEU A 274 -1.98 3.82 -30.84
CA LEU A 274 -1.46 4.19 -29.52
C LEU A 274 -2.48 3.87 -28.43
N GLN A 275 -2.12 2.95 -27.54
CA GLN A 275 -2.89 2.65 -26.33
C GLN A 275 -2.43 3.55 -25.18
N ASP A 276 -3.35 3.87 -24.26
CA ASP A 276 -3.03 4.69 -23.11
C ASP A 276 -1.96 4.00 -22.23
N GLY A 277 -0.95 4.77 -21.81
CA GLY A 277 0.18 4.26 -21.04
C GLY A 277 1.35 3.67 -21.85
N ASP A 278 1.20 3.47 -23.17
CA ASP A 278 2.25 2.93 -24.05
C ASP A 278 3.01 4.03 -24.80
N TYR A 279 2.64 5.29 -24.59
CA TYR A 279 3.31 6.44 -25.17
C TYR A 279 3.26 7.67 -24.26
N ILE A 280 4.20 8.59 -24.49
CA ILE A 280 4.27 9.90 -23.84
C ILE A 280 4.17 10.98 -24.91
N LYS A 281 3.21 11.88 -24.78
CA LYS A 281 3.14 13.07 -25.62
C LYS A 281 4.27 14.03 -25.24
N VAL A 282 5.17 14.30 -26.17
CA VAL A 282 6.26 15.28 -25.98
C VAL A 282 5.82 16.65 -26.50
N THR A 283 5.32 16.71 -27.73
CA THR A 283 4.74 17.91 -28.35
C THR A 283 3.49 17.53 -29.15
N ASP A 284 2.87 18.50 -29.83
CA ASP A 284 1.80 18.18 -30.78
C ASP A 284 2.28 17.41 -32.01
N GLN A 285 3.58 17.44 -32.30
CA GLN A 285 4.19 16.80 -33.47
C GLN A 285 4.94 15.50 -33.14
N VAL A 286 5.37 15.31 -31.90
CA VAL A 286 6.27 14.22 -31.52
C VAL A 286 5.78 13.50 -30.25
N ILE A 287 5.90 12.18 -30.26
CA ILE A 287 5.58 11.29 -29.14
C ILE A 287 6.78 10.39 -28.84
N ARG A 288 6.87 9.88 -27.62
CA ARG A 288 7.72 8.73 -27.29
C ARG A 288 6.85 7.49 -27.21
N VAL A 289 7.19 6.44 -27.94
CA VAL A 289 6.44 5.17 -27.98
C VAL A 289 7.25 4.09 -27.30
N ARG A 290 6.60 3.31 -26.45
CA ARG A 290 7.21 2.21 -25.70
C ARG A 290 7.50 1.02 -26.60
N ASP A 291 8.73 0.52 -26.55
CA ASP A 291 9.12 -0.79 -27.09
C ASP A 291 8.95 -1.83 -25.97
N GLU A 292 7.94 -2.69 -26.10
CA GLU A 292 7.63 -3.72 -25.10
C GLU A 292 8.80 -4.67 -24.82
N THR A 293 9.61 -4.99 -25.83
CA THR A 293 10.74 -5.91 -25.67
C THR A 293 11.81 -5.28 -24.80
N LYS A 294 12.15 -4.01 -25.05
CA LYS A 294 13.08 -3.25 -24.20
C LYS A 294 12.48 -2.96 -22.82
N TYR A 295 11.18 -2.67 -22.76
CA TYR A 295 10.48 -2.34 -21.52
C TYR A 295 10.44 -3.52 -20.54
N GLN A 296 10.39 -4.76 -21.02
CA GLN A 296 10.52 -5.95 -20.16
C GLN A 296 11.94 -6.09 -19.56
N GLN A 297 12.98 -5.58 -20.22
CA GLN A 297 14.38 -5.68 -19.75
C GLN A 297 14.70 -4.84 -18.52
N ARG A 298 13.76 -4.01 -18.04
CA ARG A 298 13.98 -3.13 -16.88
C ARG A 298 14.28 -3.88 -15.59
N PHE A 299 13.88 -5.16 -15.51
CA PHE A 299 14.22 -6.07 -14.42
C PHE A 299 15.33 -7.08 -14.79
N ALA A 300 16.09 -6.88 -15.87
CA ALA A 300 17.08 -7.84 -16.34
C ALA A 300 18.18 -8.12 -15.29
N HIS A 301 18.66 -7.09 -14.59
CA HIS A 301 19.67 -7.27 -13.54
C HIS A 301 19.10 -8.02 -12.32
N PHE A 302 17.88 -7.68 -11.87
CA PHE A 302 17.17 -8.46 -10.85
C PHE A 302 16.97 -9.92 -11.28
N SER A 303 16.66 -10.16 -12.56
CA SER A 303 16.48 -11.50 -13.10
C SER A 303 17.76 -12.34 -13.07
N GLN A 304 18.91 -11.75 -13.39
CA GLN A 304 20.22 -12.38 -13.28
C GLN A 304 20.59 -12.65 -11.81
N PHE A 305 20.31 -11.70 -10.91
CA PHE A 305 20.47 -11.89 -9.47
C PHE A 305 19.62 -13.07 -8.97
N TYR A 306 18.34 -13.10 -9.34
CA TYR A 306 17.42 -14.17 -9.00
C TYR A 306 17.92 -15.52 -9.53
N GLN A 307 18.46 -15.57 -10.77
CA GLN A 307 19.09 -16.77 -11.32
C GLN A 307 20.27 -17.27 -10.49
N ALA A 308 21.15 -16.36 -10.05
CA ALA A 308 22.30 -16.73 -9.24
C ALA A 308 21.89 -17.37 -7.90
N ILE A 309 20.74 -17.00 -7.35
CA ILE A 309 20.22 -17.56 -6.09
C ILE A 309 19.35 -18.81 -6.32
N LYS A 310 18.43 -18.77 -7.29
CA LYS A 310 17.36 -19.75 -7.49
C LYS A 310 17.68 -20.79 -8.59
N GLY A 311 18.76 -20.61 -9.34
CA GLY A 311 19.18 -21.49 -10.44
C GLY A 311 18.44 -21.25 -11.76
N GLN A 312 17.49 -20.32 -11.79
CA GLN A 312 16.66 -19.99 -12.96
C GLN A 312 16.33 -18.50 -12.94
N PRO A 313 16.26 -17.82 -14.10
CA PRO A 313 16.02 -16.39 -14.16
C PRO A 313 14.63 -16.00 -13.66
N TYR A 314 14.52 -14.80 -13.09
CA TYR A 314 13.21 -14.20 -12.83
C TYR A 314 12.53 -13.90 -14.17
N PRO A 315 11.25 -14.24 -14.35
CA PRO A 315 10.58 -13.97 -15.61
C PRO A 315 10.43 -12.47 -15.88
N LEU A 316 10.83 -12.06 -17.08
CA LEU A 316 10.64 -10.67 -17.55
C LEU A 316 9.24 -10.44 -18.13
N ASP A 317 8.57 -11.51 -18.56
CA ASP A 317 7.16 -11.49 -18.96
C ASP A 317 6.28 -11.28 -17.72
N TYR A 318 5.55 -10.16 -17.70
CA TYR A 318 4.69 -9.75 -16.59
C TYR A 318 3.58 -10.77 -16.28
N HIS A 319 3.14 -11.58 -17.24
CA HIS A 319 2.16 -12.65 -17.03
C HIS A 319 2.71 -13.81 -16.17
N GLN A 320 4.01 -13.81 -15.88
CA GLN A 320 4.70 -14.85 -15.13
C GLN A 320 5.31 -14.33 -13.81
N GLN A 321 5.07 -13.07 -13.45
CA GLN A 321 5.65 -12.42 -12.25
C GLN A 321 4.84 -12.63 -10.96
N ALA A 322 4.16 -13.78 -10.87
CA ALA A 322 3.52 -14.30 -9.68
C ALA A 322 4.13 -15.68 -9.38
N ILE A 323 5.12 -15.72 -8.47
CA ILE A 323 5.96 -16.88 -8.20
C ILE A 323 5.46 -17.61 -6.97
N ILE A 324 5.25 -18.92 -7.08
CA ILE A 324 4.82 -19.79 -5.98
C ILE A 324 6.04 -20.55 -5.45
N ASP A 325 6.38 -20.32 -4.18
CA ASP A 325 7.35 -21.11 -3.43
C ASP A 325 6.60 -21.95 -2.37
N TYR A 326 6.66 -23.28 -2.50
CA TYR A 326 6.01 -24.21 -1.56
C TYR A 326 7.04 -24.97 -0.72
N PHE A 327 6.82 -24.95 0.59
CA PHE A 327 7.61 -25.58 1.64
C PHE A 327 6.87 -26.81 2.16
N PRO A 328 7.08 -28.00 1.58
CA PRO A 328 6.31 -29.19 1.96
C PRO A 328 6.54 -29.59 3.41
N ASP A 329 7.76 -29.47 3.93
CA ASP A 329 8.10 -29.85 5.30
C ASP A 329 7.37 -28.98 6.32
N GLN A 330 7.26 -27.67 6.06
CA GLN A 330 6.56 -26.70 6.90
C GLN A 330 5.06 -26.60 6.56
N ASN A 331 4.62 -27.17 5.44
CA ASN A 331 3.29 -27.01 4.86
C ASN A 331 2.90 -25.52 4.69
N VAL A 332 3.84 -24.72 4.15
CA VAL A 332 3.69 -23.28 3.90
C VAL A 332 3.81 -23.01 2.41
N LEU A 333 2.91 -22.20 1.86
CA LEU A 333 2.97 -21.67 0.51
C LEU A 333 3.15 -20.17 0.56
N ILE A 334 4.14 -19.66 -0.18
CA ILE A 334 4.41 -18.24 -0.32
C ILE A 334 4.23 -17.83 -1.78
N LEU A 335 3.39 -16.83 -2.01
CA LEU A 335 3.15 -16.23 -3.32
C LEU A 335 3.84 -14.87 -3.40
N GLY A 336 4.94 -14.79 -4.15
CA GLY A 336 5.63 -13.54 -4.45
C GLY A 336 5.00 -12.83 -5.66
N LEU A 337 4.67 -11.55 -5.52
CA LEU A 337 4.00 -10.75 -6.55
C LEU A 337 4.82 -9.49 -6.87
N ASN A 338 5.12 -9.25 -8.15
CA ASN A 338 5.77 -8.01 -8.56
C ASN A 338 4.79 -6.83 -8.53
N SER A 339 4.89 -6.01 -7.48
CA SER A 339 4.13 -4.75 -7.38
C SER A 339 4.70 -3.59 -8.22
N ALA A 340 5.91 -3.75 -8.74
CA ALA A 340 6.65 -2.73 -9.49
C ALA A 340 6.51 -2.87 -11.03
N TRP A 341 5.76 -3.86 -11.53
CA TRP A 341 5.76 -4.24 -12.95
C TRP A 341 5.35 -3.10 -13.91
N GLN A 342 4.47 -2.20 -13.46
CA GLN A 342 3.97 -1.03 -14.22
C GLN A 342 4.70 0.28 -13.97
N LEU A 343 5.58 0.33 -12.96
CA LEU A 343 6.43 1.50 -12.73
C LEU A 343 7.35 1.66 -13.92
N ASP A 344 7.70 2.89 -14.29
CA ASP A 344 8.77 3.18 -15.25
C ASP A 344 9.28 4.62 -15.12
N HIS A 345 10.28 4.98 -15.92
CA HIS A 345 10.91 6.30 -15.96
C HIS A 345 9.89 7.46 -15.96
N HIS A 346 8.77 7.33 -16.66
CA HIS A 346 7.73 8.34 -16.79
C HIS A 346 6.64 8.22 -15.72
N PHE A 347 6.30 7.00 -15.32
CA PHE A 347 5.20 6.68 -14.43
C PHE A 347 5.68 5.94 -13.18
N LYS A 348 6.42 6.66 -12.34
CA LYS A 348 7.11 6.11 -11.16
C LYS A 348 6.20 5.66 -10.02
N ALA A 349 4.90 5.93 -10.12
CA ALA A 349 3.91 5.73 -9.06
C ALA A 349 2.83 4.70 -9.43
N ARG A 350 2.95 3.99 -10.56
CA ARG A 350 1.94 3.00 -11.02
C ARG A 350 2.08 1.65 -10.32
N ALA A 351 2.16 1.64 -8.99
CA ALA A 351 2.25 0.39 -8.24
C ALA A 351 0.95 -0.41 -8.41
N SER A 352 1.06 -1.68 -8.81
CA SER A 352 -0.09 -2.55 -9.03
C SER A 352 0.34 -4.01 -9.14
N ILE A 353 -0.60 -4.95 -9.17
CA ILE A 353 -0.33 -6.38 -9.39
C ILE A 353 -0.87 -6.79 -10.76
N HIS A 354 -0.07 -7.47 -11.56
CA HIS A 354 -0.50 -7.88 -12.90
C HIS A 354 -1.66 -8.89 -12.80
N PRO A 355 -2.89 -8.56 -13.29
CA PRO A 355 -4.08 -9.36 -13.04
C PRO A 355 -3.99 -10.75 -13.68
N GLY A 356 -3.39 -10.85 -14.88
CA GLY A 356 -3.16 -12.13 -15.55
C GLY A 356 -2.20 -13.06 -14.81
N ALA A 357 -1.18 -12.52 -14.14
CA ALA A 357 -0.21 -13.32 -13.41
C ALA A 357 -0.83 -13.87 -12.12
N LEU A 358 -1.55 -13.00 -11.39
CA LEU A 358 -2.29 -13.40 -10.20
C LEU A 358 -3.35 -14.46 -10.52
N SER A 359 -4.15 -14.26 -11.56
CA SER A 359 -5.20 -15.21 -11.96
C SER A 359 -4.63 -16.59 -12.30
N LYS A 360 -3.48 -16.63 -13.00
CA LYS A 360 -2.75 -17.87 -13.29
C LYS A 360 -2.27 -18.54 -12.00
N ALA A 361 -1.63 -17.79 -11.10
CA ALA A 361 -1.13 -18.32 -9.83
C ALA A 361 -2.27 -18.83 -8.92
N ILE A 362 -3.35 -18.07 -8.72
CA ILE A 362 -4.52 -18.52 -7.95
C ILE A 362 -5.16 -19.77 -8.57
N THR A 363 -5.20 -19.86 -9.89
CA THR A 363 -5.71 -21.05 -10.58
C THR A 363 -4.84 -22.27 -10.32
N GLU A 364 -3.51 -22.12 -10.36
CA GLU A 364 -2.57 -23.17 -9.98
C GLU A 364 -2.75 -23.58 -8.52
N ILE A 365 -2.83 -22.60 -7.61
CA ILE A 365 -3.05 -22.81 -6.17
C ILE A 365 -4.30 -23.64 -5.91
N ARG A 366 -5.42 -23.26 -6.55
CA ARG A 366 -6.71 -23.93 -6.41
C ARG A 366 -6.73 -25.35 -6.99
N ARG A 367 -5.99 -25.60 -8.07
CA ARG A 367 -6.01 -26.90 -8.79
C ARG A 367 -5.05 -27.91 -8.18
N ASN A 368 -3.97 -27.46 -7.56
CA ASN A 368 -3.02 -28.35 -6.92
C ASN A 368 -3.53 -28.82 -5.55
N LYS A 369 -3.58 -30.15 -5.34
CA LYS A 369 -4.10 -30.75 -4.11
C LYS A 369 -3.18 -30.50 -2.91
N ASP A 370 -1.88 -30.36 -3.14
CA ASP A 370 -0.88 -30.17 -2.09
C ASP A 370 -1.06 -28.82 -1.37
N TYR A 371 -1.69 -27.85 -2.03
CA TYR A 371 -1.88 -26.49 -1.51
C TYR A 371 -3.21 -26.27 -0.81
N ARG A 372 -4.07 -27.28 -0.71
CA ARG A 372 -5.41 -27.13 -0.12
C ARG A 372 -5.34 -26.72 1.35
N ASN A 373 -4.54 -27.44 2.13
CA ASN A 373 -4.49 -27.31 3.58
C ASN A 373 -3.16 -26.72 4.09
N CYS A 374 -2.46 -25.93 3.26
CA CYS A 374 -1.23 -25.24 3.65
C CYS A 374 -1.51 -23.82 4.14
N LEU A 375 -0.59 -23.27 4.94
CA LEU A 375 -0.59 -21.85 5.27
C LEU A 375 -0.20 -21.06 4.03
N LYS A 376 -1.07 -20.14 3.58
CA LYS A 376 -0.84 -19.32 2.38
C LYS A 376 -0.47 -17.89 2.78
N ILE A 377 0.69 -17.43 2.31
CA ILE A 377 1.27 -16.12 2.60
C ILE A 377 1.49 -15.39 1.27
N ALA A 378 1.09 -14.14 1.16
CA ALA A 378 1.40 -13.31 0.00
C ALA A 378 2.53 -12.33 0.30
N VAL A 379 3.38 -12.02 -0.67
CA VAL A 379 4.50 -11.08 -0.52
C VAL A 379 4.54 -10.16 -1.73
N TRP A 380 4.59 -8.86 -1.48
CA TRP A 380 4.84 -7.83 -2.50
C TRP A 380 5.62 -6.67 -1.87
N HIS A 381 5.93 -5.62 -2.62
CA HIS A 381 6.76 -4.51 -2.10
C HIS A 381 5.93 -3.29 -1.67
N HIS A 382 5.16 -2.71 -2.59
CA HIS A 382 4.46 -1.44 -2.38
C HIS A 382 3.25 -1.56 -1.42
N PRO A 383 2.95 -0.55 -0.59
CA PRO A 383 1.88 -0.62 0.38
C PRO A 383 0.49 -0.51 -0.29
N LEU A 384 -0.55 -0.97 0.42
CA LEU A 384 -1.95 -0.70 0.04
C LEU A 384 -2.39 0.71 0.41
N ASN A 385 -1.85 1.21 1.52
CA ASN A 385 -2.15 2.52 2.08
C ASN A 385 -0.84 3.29 2.26
N SER A 386 -0.73 4.45 1.62
CA SER A 386 0.38 5.39 1.76
C SER A 386 -0.15 6.80 1.54
N ALA A 387 0.42 7.77 2.26
CA ALA A 387 0.17 9.19 2.02
C ALA A 387 0.70 9.66 0.64
N GLY A 388 1.56 8.85 0.01
CA GLY A 388 2.07 9.08 -1.34
C GLY A 388 1.22 8.46 -2.45
N SER A 389 1.60 8.75 -3.69
CA SER A 389 1.03 8.12 -4.90
C SER A 389 1.57 6.72 -5.17
N ASP A 390 2.47 6.22 -4.32
CA ASP A 390 3.23 4.97 -4.44
C ASP A 390 2.47 3.73 -3.91
N ARG A 391 1.21 3.89 -3.53
CA ARG A 391 0.33 2.80 -3.09
C ARG A 391 -0.26 2.03 -4.27
N ILE A 392 -0.61 0.77 -4.03
CA ILE A 392 -1.43 0.00 -4.94
C ILE A 392 -2.89 0.48 -4.86
N ILE A 393 -3.39 1.04 -5.97
CA ILE A 393 -4.74 1.63 -6.03
C ILE A 393 -5.81 0.55 -6.25
N ASP A 394 -5.59 -0.37 -7.18
CA ASP A 394 -6.50 -1.48 -7.42
C ASP A 394 -6.33 -2.52 -6.31
N GLN A 395 -7.26 -2.55 -5.36
CA GLN A 395 -7.26 -3.51 -4.26
C GLN A 395 -8.07 -4.79 -4.59
N GLY A 396 -8.64 -4.93 -5.79
CA GLY A 396 -9.38 -6.14 -6.17
C GLY A 396 -8.52 -7.40 -6.16
N PHE A 397 -7.19 -7.27 -6.24
CA PHE A 397 -6.26 -8.38 -6.08
C PHE A 397 -6.26 -8.95 -4.66
N ILE A 398 -6.39 -8.13 -3.61
CA ILE A 398 -6.37 -8.61 -2.22
C ILE A 398 -7.67 -9.35 -1.88
N GLU A 399 -8.78 -8.97 -2.50
CA GLU A 399 -10.04 -9.72 -2.42
C GLU A 399 -9.87 -11.12 -3.02
N GLN A 400 -9.18 -11.25 -4.15
CA GLN A 400 -8.87 -12.55 -4.75
C GLN A 400 -7.98 -13.40 -3.84
N LEU A 401 -6.98 -12.81 -3.19
CA LEU A 401 -6.15 -13.49 -2.20
C LEU A 401 -6.97 -13.96 -1.00
N ALA A 402 -7.90 -13.12 -0.51
CA ALA A 402 -8.84 -13.51 0.53
C ALA A 402 -9.66 -14.73 0.07
N VAL A 403 -10.28 -14.66 -1.10
CA VAL A 403 -11.06 -15.77 -1.68
C VAL A 403 -10.21 -17.04 -1.79
N ALA A 404 -8.92 -16.92 -2.12
CA ALA A 404 -7.95 -18.00 -2.21
C ALA A 404 -7.34 -18.44 -0.85
N GLU A 405 -7.90 -17.97 0.27
CA GLU A 405 -7.57 -18.40 1.64
C GLU A 405 -6.16 -18.03 2.11
N PHE A 406 -5.61 -16.93 1.60
CA PHE A 406 -4.40 -16.32 2.17
C PHE A 406 -4.69 -15.74 3.55
N ARG A 407 -3.72 -15.87 4.46
CA ARG A 407 -3.87 -15.49 5.88
C ARG A 407 -3.31 -14.13 6.23
N PHE A 408 -2.15 -13.83 5.67
CA PHE A 408 -1.48 -12.57 5.87
C PHE A 408 -0.60 -12.29 4.66
N PHE A 409 -0.20 -11.03 4.55
CA PHE A 409 0.72 -10.57 3.54
C PHE A 409 1.87 -9.80 4.15
N LEU A 410 3.01 -9.85 3.45
CA LEU A 410 4.23 -9.17 3.81
C LEU A 410 4.53 -8.09 2.77
N HIS A 411 4.93 -6.90 3.22
CA HIS A 411 5.38 -5.85 2.33
C HIS A 411 6.45 -4.93 2.93
N GLY A 412 6.92 -3.98 2.12
CA GLY A 412 8.02 -3.07 2.40
C GLY A 412 7.69 -1.60 2.12
N HIS A 413 8.68 -0.88 1.56
CA HIS A 413 8.57 0.43 0.89
C HIS A 413 8.34 1.63 1.80
N ILE A 414 7.54 1.49 2.86
CA ILE A 414 7.20 2.63 3.74
C ILE A 414 8.30 2.97 4.76
N HIS A 415 9.36 2.15 4.83
CA HIS A 415 10.51 2.28 5.75
C HIS A 415 10.13 2.37 7.23
N LYS A 416 9.02 1.71 7.59
CA LYS A 416 8.49 1.63 8.96
C LYS A 416 7.84 0.27 9.18
N ALA A 417 8.23 -0.44 10.23
CA ALA A 417 7.51 -1.63 10.65
C ALA A 417 6.11 -1.22 11.15
N GLU A 418 5.09 -1.84 10.56
CA GLU A 418 3.69 -1.52 10.75
C GLU A 418 2.85 -2.80 10.58
N THR A 419 1.66 -2.80 11.19
CA THR A 419 0.65 -3.83 10.98
C THR A 419 -0.63 -3.19 10.47
N SER A 420 -1.31 -3.90 9.56
CA SER A 420 -2.60 -3.49 9.02
C SER A 420 -3.55 -4.69 8.97
N LEU A 421 -4.83 -4.43 8.76
CA LEU A 421 -5.84 -5.48 8.65
C LEU A 421 -6.76 -5.18 7.48
N PHE A 422 -6.77 -6.08 6.50
CA PHE A 422 -7.75 -6.08 5.42
C PHE A 422 -8.91 -6.99 5.79
N ARG A 423 -10.14 -6.47 5.76
CA ARG A 423 -11.36 -7.26 6.01
C ARG A 423 -12.11 -7.45 4.71
N TYR A 424 -12.12 -8.69 4.20
CA TYR A 424 -12.97 -9.06 3.06
C TYR A 424 -14.44 -9.09 3.48
N ASP A 425 -14.70 -9.54 4.70
CA ASP A 425 -16.04 -9.58 5.30
C ASP A 425 -16.00 -8.85 6.65
N LEU A 426 -16.91 -7.90 6.83
CA LEU A 426 -16.97 -7.03 8.00
C LEU A 426 -17.55 -7.73 9.25
N SER A 427 -18.11 -8.93 9.11
CA SER A 427 -18.68 -9.68 10.23
C SER A 427 -17.62 -10.12 11.26
N PRO A 428 -18.00 -10.30 12.54
CA PRO A 428 -17.14 -10.88 13.57
C PRO A 428 -16.82 -12.35 13.26
N GLY A 429 -15.70 -12.61 12.57
CA GLY A 429 -15.32 -13.93 12.06
C GLY A 429 -15.33 -14.04 10.54
N GLY A 430 -15.70 -12.94 9.87
CA GLY A 430 -15.55 -12.75 8.45
C GLY A 430 -14.09 -12.79 8.03
N ARG A 431 -13.89 -13.29 6.82
CA ARG A 431 -12.60 -13.46 6.17
C ARG A 431 -11.75 -12.19 6.20
N LYS A 432 -10.48 -12.33 6.57
CA LYS A 432 -9.52 -11.22 6.67
C LYS A 432 -8.09 -11.63 6.28
N LEU A 433 -7.27 -10.62 5.98
CA LEU A 433 -5.82 -10.77 5.83
C LEU A 433 -5.12 -9.76 6.73
N ASN A 434 -4.14 -10.24 7.50
CA ASN A 434 -3.27 -9.36 8.28
C ASN A 434 -2.13 -8.86 7.40
N GLY A 435 -1.81 -7.58 7.45
CA GLY A 435 -0.65 -6.99 6.79
C GLY A 435 0.50 -6.81 7.76
N ILE A 436 1.71 -7.17 7.33
CA ILE A 436 2.95 -7.05 8.10
C ILE A 436 3.99 -6.31 7.25
N CYS A 437 4.46 -5.17 7.73
CA CYS A 437 5.56 -4.43 7.11
C CYS A 437 6.86 -4.63 7.90
N ALA A 438 7.97 -4.92 7.20
CA ALA A 438 9.29 -5.13 7.82
C ALA A 438 9.96 -3.86 8.35
N GLY A 439 9.56 -2.68 7.85
CA GLY A 439 10.41 -1.49 7.90
C GLY A 439 11.50 -1.56 6.85
N THR A 440 12.65 -0.94 7.09
CA THR A 440 13.79 -0.96 6.16
C THR A 440 15.02 -1.56 6.81
N PHE A 441 15.67 -2.52 6.15
CA PHE A 441 16.86 -3.17 6.69
C PHE A 441 18.12 -2.32 6.50
N GLY A 442 18.25 -1.65 5.36
CA GLY A 442 19.49 -1.01 4.95
C GLY A 442 19.34 0.25 4.08
N ALA A 443 18.13 0.82 3.95
CA ALA A 443 17.93 2.03 3.16
C ALA A 443 18.86 3.18 3.61
N PRO A 444 19.29 4.06 2.70
CA PRO A 444 20.11 5.22 3.04
C PRO A 444 19.49 6.06 4.16
N THR A 445 20.32 6.68 5.02
CA THR A 445 19.84 7.50 6.16
C THR A 445 18.89 8.63 5.75
N LEU A 446 19.04 9.17 4.54
CA LEU A 446 18.17 10.20 3.99
C LEU A 446 16.75 9.71 3.66
N GLU A 447 16.57 8.39 3.54
CA GLU A 447 15.29 7.74 3.25
C GLU A 447 14.61 7.18 4.51
N LEU A 448 15.26 7.28 5.67
CA LEU A 448 14.68 6.87 6.95
C LEU A 448 13.51 7.79 7.33
N ARG A 449 12.43 7.17 7.83
CA ARG A 449 11.32 7.89 8.45
C ARG A 449 11.73 8.38 9.83
N THR A 450 11.44 9.64 10.16
CA THR A 450 11.74 10.18 11.49
C THR A 450 11.09 9.32 12.59
N GLY A 451 11.89 8.88 13.56
CA GLY A 451 11.44 7.99 14.64
C GLY A 451 11.44 6.50 14.30
N TYR A 452 11.82 6.13 13.08
CA TYR A 452 11.90 4.74 12.61
C TYR A 452 13.34 4.44 12.18
N PRO A 453 14.08 3.64 12.98
CA PRO A 453 15.44 3.23 12.65
C PRO A 453 15.43 2.16 11.53
N TRP A 454 16.57 1.56 11.23
CA TRP A 454 16.58 0.32 10.45
C TRP A 454 15.91 -0.80 11.24
N GLN A 455 15.15 -1.65 10.55
CA GLN A 455 14.30 -2.68 11.12
C GLN A 455 14.30 -3.96 10.30
N TYR A 456 14.02 -5.06 10.98
CA TYR A 456 13.61 -6.31 10.34
C TYR A 456 12.62 -7.06 11.22
N ASN A 457 11.91 -8.03 10.62
CA ASN A 457 11.00 -8.89 11.35
C ASN A 457 11.48 -10.36 11.37
N LEU A 458 11.40 -10.99 12.54
CA LEU A 458 11.45 -12.43 12.69
C LEU A 458 10.04 -12.95 12.99
N LEU A 459 9.52 -13.79 12.10
CA LEU A 459 8.22 -14.43 12.23
C LEU A 459 8.42 -15.82 12.83
N LYS A 460 7.75 -16.10 13.94
CA LYS A 460 7.73 -17.39 14.60
C LYS A 460 6.32 -17.94 14.60
N ILE A 461 6.10 -19.09 13.96
CA ILE A 461 4.81 -19.78 13.98
C ILE A 461 4.93 -20.98 14.91
N ASN A 462 4.04 -21.07 15.90
CA ASN A 462 3.95 -22.20 16.82
C ASN A 462 2.47 -22.51 17.08
N GLY A 463 2.06 -23.75 16.85
CA GLY A 463 0.64 -24.12 16.88
C GLY A 463 -0.13 -23.33 15.82
N ASN A 464 -1.10 -22.53 16.27
CA ASN A 464 -1.89 -21.61 15.44
C ASN A 464 -1.52 -20.14 15.65
N GLN A 465 -0.41 -19.85 16.32
CA GLN A 465 -0.02 -18.48 16.63
C GLN A 465 1.19 -18.08 15.80
N LEU A 466 1.07 -16.98 15.06
CA LEU A 466 2.17 -16.24 14.48
C LEU A 466 2.59 -15.15 15.46
N THR A 467 3.86 -15.14 15.86
CA THR A 467 4.48 -14.03 16.58
C THR A 467 5.40 -13.29 15.63
N VAL A 468 5.16 -12.00 15.45
CA VAL A 468 6.00 -11.10 14.64
C VAL A 468 6.87 -10.30 15.60
N ARG A 469 8.17 -10.60 15.65
CA ARG A 469 9.15 -9.87 16.45
C ARG A 469 9.89 -8.87 15.58
N THR A 470 9.90 -7.61 15.99
CA THR A 470 10.60 -6.52 15.30
C THR A 470 11.90 -6.19 16.01
N ARG A 471 12.96 -6.09 15.22
CA ARG A 471 14.31 -5.75 15.67
C ARG A 471 14.68 -4.42 15.05
N ARG A 472 15.53 -3.64 15.74
CA ARG A 472 16.00 -2.35 15.27
C ARG A 472 17.49 -2.16 15.41
N ARG A 473 18.05 -1.30 14.57
CA ARG A 473 19.44 -0.83 14.63
C ARG A 473 19.47 0.67 14.37
N GLU A 474 20.09 1.45 15.25
CA GLU A 474 20.09 2.93 15.15
C GLU A 474 21.13 3.46 14.16
N GLU A 475 22.24 2.74 14.01
CA GLU A 475 23.41 3.14 13.23
C GLU A 475 23.76 2.05 12.22
N ALA A 476 24.20 2.40 11.00
CA ALA A 476 24.44 1.42 9.94
C ALA A 476 25.45 0.31 10.33
N ASN A 477 26.36 0.61 11.25
CA ASN A 477 27.36 -0.32 11.78
C ASN A 477 27.08 -0.79 13.22
N GLY A 478 25.93 -0.41 13.79
CA GLY A 478 25.52 -0.79 15.14
C GLY A 478 25.03 -2.23 15.26
N ALA A 479 24.74 -2.66 16.48
CA ALA A 479 24.10 -3.94 16.76
C ALA A 479 22.57 -3.83 16.65
N TRP A 480 21.94 -4.93 16.26
CA TRP A 480 20.50 -5.10 16.36
C TRP A 480 20.08 -5.24 17.84
N LYS A 481 18.90 -4.74 18.17
CA LYS A 481 18.31 -4.78 19.51
C LYS A 481 16.78 -4.87 19.42
N PRO A 482 16.07 -5.21 20.51
CA PRO A 482 14.61 -5.21 20.52
C PRO A 482 14.01 -3.84 20.14
N ASP A 483 12.96 -3.85 19.31
CA ASP A 483 12.15 -2.66 19.01
C ASP A 483 10.84 -2.69 19.77
N SER A 484 10.86 -2.25 21.04
CA SER A 484 9.69 -2.22 21.94
C SER A 484 8.66 -1.16 21.55
N ARG A 485 8.01 -1.33 20.39
CA ARG A 485 7.01 -0.40 19.84
C ARG A 485 5.57 -0.89 19.94
N TRP A 486 5.37 -2.18 20.15
CA TRP A 486 4.05 -2.79 20.03
C TRP A 486 3.29 -2.67 21.37
N THR A 487 2.34 -1.75 21.43
CA THR A 487 1.45 -1.57 22.58
C THR A 487 0.54 -2.78 22.75
N GLN A 488 0.37 -3.25 23.98
CA GLN A 488 -0.44 -4.44 24.29
C GLN A 488 -1.82 -4.10 24.86
N GLY A 489 -2.12 -2.81 25.03
CA GLY A 489 -3.35 -2.31 25.64
C GLY A 489 -3.07 -1.37 26.81
N PRO A 490 -4.11 -0.81 27.45
CA PRO A 490 -3.97 0.12 28.55
C PRO A 490 -3.21 -0.50 29.74
N GLY A 491 -2.14 0.16 30.19
CA GLY A 491 -1.37 -0.25 31.38
C GLY A 491 -0.29 -1.31 31.16
N GLU A 492 -0.15 -1.86 29.94
CA GLU A 492 0.91 -2.81 29.61
C GLU A 492 2.10 -2.12 28.92
N GLY A 493 3.31 -2.58 29.25
CA GLY A 493 4.54 -2.10 28.61
C GLY A 493 4.61 -2.50 27.13
N ALA A 494 5.24 -1.65 26.31
CA ALA A 494 5.46 -1.96 24.90
C ALA A 494 6.40 -3.17 24.74
N LYS A 495 6.05 -4.08 23.83
CA LYS A 495 6.83 -5.28 23.51
C LYS A 495 7.53 -5.12 22.17
N ASP A 496 8.57 -5.94 21.97
CA ASP A 496 9.27 -6.07 20.70
C ASP A 496 8.55 -6.99 19.71
N HIS A 497 7.36 -7.48 20.07
CA HIS A 497 6.56 -8.36 19.24
C HIS A 497 5.06 -8.17 19.46
N TYR A 498 4.29 -8.69 18.50
CA TYR A 498 2.84 -8.88 18.59
C TYR A 498 2.48 -10.25 17.99
N SER A 499 1.24 -10.69 18.22
CA SER A 499 0.78 -12.01 17.78
C SER A 499 -0.49 -11.93 16.94
N ILE A 500 -0.58 -12.84 15.96
CA ILE A 500 -1.71 -13.05 15.07
C ILE A 500 -2.14 -14.52 15.18
N GLU A 501 -3.44 -14.78 15.23
CA GLU A 501 -3.99 -16.12 15.15
C GLU A 501 -4.15 -16.55 13.68
N LEU A 502 -3.67 -17.76 13.34
CA LEU A 502 -3.61 -18.34 11.99
C LEU A 502 -4.67 -19.41 11.72
#